data_AF-A0A1J3H7T2-F1
#
_entry.id   AF-A0A1J3H7T2-F1
#
_cell.length_a   1.000
_cell.length_b   1.000
_cell.length_c   1.000
_cell.angle_alpha   90.00
_cell.angle_beta   90.00
_cell.angle_gamma   90.00
#
_symmetry.space_group_name_H-M   'P 1'
#
loop_
_entity.id
_entity.type
_entity.pdbx_description
1 polymer ?
#
loop_
_entity_poly.entity_id
_entity_poly.type
_entity_poly.pdbx_seq_one_letter_code
_entity_poly.pdbx_strand_id
1 'polypeptide(L)'
;FAHKYHWESGFTPRVYEEFCAKVHDRLPDMAYRKKQQWLAKGDDAKPPHWEQDVWDRMVAAWLTPDHQKRSDSGKSARGKSKNSTHRSGRTGYAARARMLAEERGDSETDLLEVLVYAKRRPDGTFMDEDSEELYNTVHSQLQELSQNDDPESSASASSVAVKNKLFIESAPRRKGKIRGVGSLQSQIDIGSGYVSSSTSRQLPDPYE
;
A
#
# COMPACT_ATOMS: atom_id res chain seq x y z
N PHE A 1 -1.19 -11.07 36.58
CA PHE A 1 -2.52 -10.67 36.09
C PHE A 1 -3.58 -11.62 36.61
N ALA A 2 -3.54 -12.92 36.25
CA ALA A 2 -4.46 -13.93 36.79
C ALA A 2 -4.34 -14.19 38.32
N HIS A 3 -3.16 -13.98 38.93
CA HIS A 3 -2.98 -14.18 40.37
C HIS A 3 -3.40 -13.01 41.27
N LYS A 4 -3.68 -11.83 40.71
CA LYS A 4 -3.92 -10.59 41.49
C LYS A 4 -5.37 -10.09 41.42
N TYR A 5 -6.13 -10.56 40.44
CA TYR A 5 -7.51 -10.16 40.21
C TYR A 5 -8.35 -11.42 40.06
N HIS A 6 -9.42 -11.52 40.84
CA HIS A 6 -10.35 -12.64 40.80
C HIS A 6 -11.58 -12.20 39.99
N TRP A 7 -11.79 -12.82 38.84
CA TRP A 7 -13.00 -12.69 38.02
C TRP A 7 -13.65 -14.06 37.87
N GLU A 8 -14.95 -14.10 37.58
CA GLU A 8 -15.66 -15.38 37.41
C GLU A 8 -15.01 -16.22 36.31
N SER A 9 -14.96 -17.55 36.51
CA SER A 9 -14.20 -18.48 35.66
C SER A 9 -14.55 -18.34 34.17
N GLY A 10 -15.81 -18.02 33.84
CA GLY A 10 -16.30 -17.78 32.48
C GLY A 10 -15.66 -16.59 31.74
N PHE A 11 -15.07 -15.61 32.44
CA PHE A 11 -14.39 -14.47 31.81
C PHE A 11 -12.91 -14.73 31.52
N THR A 12 -12.33 -15.80 32.05
CA THR A 12 -10.90 -16.12 31.86
C THR A 12 -10.50 -16.25 30.39
N PRO A 13 -11.27 -16.97 29.53
CA PRO A 13 -10.93 -17.08 28.12
C PRO A 13 -10.92 -15.71 27.42
N ARG A 14 -11.96 -14.90 27.67
CA ARG A 14 -12.10 -13.56 27.07
C ARG A 14 -10.99 -12.62 27.51
N VAL A 15 -10.65 -12.63 28.79
CA VAL A 15 -9.59 -11.78 29.35
C VAL A 15 -8.22 -12.18 28.80
N TYR A 16 -7.97 -13.48 28.62
CA TYR A 16 -6.74 -13.97 27.99
C TYR A 16 -6.65 -13.56 26.52
N GLU A 17 -7.74 -13.71 25.76
CA GLU A 17 -7.79 -13.30 24.35
C GLU A 17 -7.52 -11.80 24.19
N GLU A 18 -8.19 -10.96 24.96
CA GLU A 18 -7.96 -9.51 24.96
C GLU A 18 -6.53 -9.15 25.37
N PHE A 19 -5.98 -9.84 26.38
CA PHE A 19 -4.59 -9.64 26.79
C PHE A 19 -3.64 -10.00 25.64
N CYS A 20 -3.82 -11.16 24.99
CA CYS A 20 -3.02 -11.57 23.85
C CYS A 20 -3.11 -10.58 22.69
N ALA A 21 -4.31 -10.08 22.37
CA ALA A 21 -4.50 -9.05 21.35
C ALA A 21 -3.73 -7.76 21.69
N LYS A 22 -3.84 -7.28 22.94
CA LYS A 22 -3.10 -6.09 23.39
C LYS A 22 -1.59 -6.29 23.37
N VAL A 23 -1.11 -7.46 23.79
CA VAL A 23 0.32 -7.80 23.76
C VAL A 23 0.81 -7.87 22.32
N HIS A 24 0.06 -8.51 21.42
CA HIS A 24 0.42 -8.59 20.01
C HIS A 24 0.62 -7.20 19.38
N ASP A 25 -0.23 -6.23 19.72
CA ASP A 25 -0.12 -4.86 19.21
C ASP A 25 1.04 -4.08 19.82
N ARG A 26 1.32 -4.26 21.12
CA ARG A 26 2.25 -3.41 21.88
C ARG A 26 3.67 -3.95 21.94
N LEU A 27 3.83 -5.26 21.99
CA LEU A 27 5.11 -5.92 22.19
C LEU A 27 6.13 -5.63 21.08
N PRO A 28 5.76 -5.58 19.78
CA PRO A 28 6.73 -5.29 18.71
C PRO A 28 7.37 -3.90 18.84
N ASP A 29 6.58 -2.87 19.15
CA ASP A 29 7.08 -1.50 19.33
C ASP A 29 7.97 -1.40 20.58
N MET A 30 7.56 -2.02 21.69
CA MET A 30 8.37 -2.09 22.90
C MET A 30 9.72 -2.79 22.64
N ALA A 31 9.70 -3.95 21.97
CA ALA A 31 10.91 -4.70 21.63
C ALA A 31 11.83 -3.88 20.70
N TYR A 32 11.26 -3.17 19.72
CA TYR A 32 12.03 -2.28 18.85
C TYR A 32 12.70 -1.14 19.64
N ARG A 33 11.95 -0.46 20.52
CA ARG A 33 12.51 0.63 21.35
C ARG A 33 13.62 0.13 22.26
N LYS A 34 13.44 -1.07 22.84
CA LYS A 34 14.48 -1.70 23.68
C LYS A 34 15.72 -2.05 22.88
N LYS A 35 15.57 -2.56 21.66
CA LYS A 35 16.69 -2.75 20.73
C LYS A 35 17.44 -1.44 20.48
N GLN A 36 16.75 -0.33 20.23
CA GLN A 36 17.42 0.97 20.02
C GLN A 36 18.17 1.44 21.25
N GLN A 37 17.60 1.26 22.45
CA GLN A 37 18.28 1.60 23.70
C GLN A 37 19.52 0.73 23.93
N TRP A 38 19.42 -0.58 23.66
CA TRP A 38 20.54 -1.51 23.75
C TRP A 38 21.65 -1.17 22.76
N LEU A 39 21.32 -0.81 21.52
CA LEU A 39 22.32 -0.35 20.54
C LEU A 39 23.07 0.92 21.01
N ALA A 40 22.43 1.76 21.83
CA ALA A 40 23.03 3.01 22.33
C ALA A 40 23.78 2.84 23.66
N LYS A 41 23.34 1.93 24.54
CA LYS A 41 23.81 1.82 25.92
C LYS A 41 24.33 0.43 26.31
N GLY A 42 24.29 -0.54 25.40
CA GLY A 42 24.57 -1.94 25.72
C GLY A 42 23.61 -2.50 26.76
N ASP A 43 24.11 -3.34 27.65
CA ASP A 43 23.29 -4.03 28.66
C ASP A 43 22.74 -3.12 29.76
N ASP A 44 23.25 -1.88 29.89
CA ASP A 44 22.67 -0.84 30.75
C ASP A 44 21.25 -0.42 30.30
N ALA A 45 20.83 -0.81 29.09
CA ALA A 45 19.47 -0.61 28.60
C ALA A 45 18.44 -1.59 29.18
N LYS A 46 18.89 -2.65 29.86
CA LYS A 46 18.01 -3.68 30.42
C LYS A 46 17.10 -3.09 31.49
N PRO A 47 15.77 -3.30 31.42
CA PRO A 47 14.88 -2.92 32.51
C PRO A 47 15.23 -3.67 33.82
N PRO A 48 15.19 -3.00 34.98
CA PRO A 48 15.58 -3.63 36.25
C PRO A 48 14.64 -4.76 36.68
N HIS A 49 13.38 -4.72 36.23
CA HIS A 49 12.36 -5.74 36.53
C HIS A 49 12.33 -6.89 35.51
N TRP A 50 13.27 -6.93 34.56
CA TRP A 50 13.36 -8.02 33.59
C TRP A 50 14.42 -9.03 34.03
N GLU A 51 14.07 -10.30 33.89
CA GLU A 51 15.00 -11.40 34.09
C GLU A 51 16.15 -11.32 33.08
N GLN A 52 17.37 -11.65 33.54
CA GLN A 52 18.57 -11.53 32.72
C GLN A 52 18.52 -12.46 31.51
N ASP A 53 18.05 -13.69 31.70
CA ASP A 53 17.95 -14.68 30.64
C ASP A 53 16.98 -14.25 29.52
N VAL A 54 15.87 -13.58 29.87
CA VAL A 54 14.92 -13.00 28.91
C VAL A 54 15.61 -11.91 28.10
N TRP A 55 16.38 -11.04 28.75
CA TRP A 55 17.16 -10.00 28.07
C TRP A 55 18.19 -10.59 27.10
N ASP A 56 18.98 -11.56 27.57
CA ASP A 56 20.02 -12.20 26.78
C ASP A 56 19.44 -12.90 25.55
N ARG A 57 18.29 -13.59 25.70
CA ARG A 57 17.57 -14.20 24.57
C ARG A 57 17.08 -13.16 23.56
N MET A 58 16.62 -12.00 24.02
CA MET A 58 16.20 -10.91 23.12
C MET A 58 17.38 -10.33 22.36
N VAL A 59 18.50 -10.08 23.03
CA VAL A 59 19.73 -9.59 22.41
C VAL A 59 20.26 -10.60 21.39
N ALA A 60 20.33 -11.89 21.76
CA ALA A 60 20.73 -12.97 20.85
C ALA A 60 19.82 -13.03 19.62
N ALA A 61 18.50 -12.93 19.80
CA ALA A 61 17.54 -12.89 18.70
C ALA A 61 17.80 -11.70 17.76
N TRP A 62 18.12 -10.52 18.30
CA TRP A 62 18.41 -9.34 17.48
C TRP A 62 19.67 -9.45 16.66
N LEU A 63 20.66 -10.19 17.17
CA LEU A 63 21.94 -10.47 16.54
C LEU A 63 21.87 -11.60 15.50
N THR A 64 20.77 -12.34 15.38
CA THR A 64 20.64 -13.36 14.34
C THR A 64 20.75 -12.75 12.93
N PRO A 65 21.45 -13.41 11.98
CA PRO A 65 21.59 -12.91 10.61
C PRO A 65 20.24 -12.65 9.93
N ASP A 66 19.24 -13.50 10.18
CA ASP A 66 17.90 -13.36 9.63
C ASP A 66 17.20 -12.09 10.12
N HIS A 67 17.32 -11.78 11.41
CA HIS A 67 16.73 -10.58 11.98
C HIS A 67 17.41 -9.32 11.45
N GLN A 68 18.75 -9.33 11.33
CA GLN A 68 19.50 -8.24 10.72
C GLN A 68 19.10 -8.02 9.27
N LYS A 69 19.07 -9.09 8.46
CA LYS A 69 18.63 -9.05 7.06
C LYS A 69 17.23 -8.47 6.91
N ARG A 70 16.27 -8.89 7.73
CA ARG A 70 14.91 -8.34 7.74
C ARG A 70 14.90 -6.85 8.11
N SER A 71 15.65 -6.48 9.16
CA SER A 71 15.79 -5.09 9.61
C SER A 71 16.37 -4.20 8.52
N ASP A 72 17.45 -4.63 7.86
CA ASP A 72 18.13 -3.84 6.83
C ASP A 72 17.36 -3.79 5.51
N SER A 73 16.69 -4.89 5.15
CA SER A 73 15.73 -4.90 4.04
C SER A 73 14.61 -3.89 4.27
N GLY A 74 14.07 -3.83 5.50
CA GLY A 74 13.06 -2.85 5.89
C GLY A 74 13.56 -1.41 5.83
N LYS A 75 14.78 -1.15 6.35
CA LYS A 75 15.43 0.16 6.25
C LYS A 75 15.67 0.58 4.80
N SER A 76 16.21 -0.32 3.98
CA SER A 76 16.49 -0.07 2.56
C SER A 76 15.20 0.21 1.78
N ALA A 77 14.12 -0.53 2.05
CA ALA A 77 12.82 -0.29 1.42
C ALA A 77 12.26 1.09 1.75
N ARG A 78 12.41 1.57 2.99
CA ARG A 78 12.01 2.92 3.40
C ARG A 78 12.92 4.00 2.82
N GLY A 79 14.24 3.77 2.78
CA GLY A 79 15.21 4.72 2.22
C GLY A 79 15.09 4.91 0.70
N LYS A 80 14.59 3.89 -0.01
CA LYS A 80 14.32 3.95 -1.47
C LYS A 80 13.00 4.63 -1.82
N SER A 81 12.19 5.06 -0.85
CA SER A 81 10.90 5.71 -1.15
C SER A 81 11.03 7.15 -1.67
N LYS A 82 12.23 7.66 -1.94
CA LYS A 82 12.46 9.02 -2.46
C LYS A 82 11.59 9.35 -3.70
N ASN A 83 11.21 8.35 -4.50
CA ASN A 83 10.48 8.55 -5.75
C ASN A 83 9.05 7.96 -5.76
N SER A 84 8.53 7.50 -4.62
CA SER A 84 7.14 6.99 -4.52
C SER A 84 6.21 7.95 -3.76
N THR A 85 6.56 9.22 -3.74
CA THR A 85 5.66 10.26 -3.23
C THR A 85 4.52 10.43 -4.24
N HIS A 86 3.28 10.44 -3.76
CA HIS A 86 2.09 10.76 -4.53
C HIS A 86 1.37 11.91 -3.83
N ARG A 87 0.69 12.77 -4.59
CA ARG A 87 0.03 13.98 -4.10
C ARG A 87 -1.42 13.77 -3.70
N SER A 88 -1.94 12.55 -3.81
CA SER A 88 -3.35 12.26 -3.53
C SER A 88 -3.72 12.45 -2.04
N GLY A 89 -2.73 12.60 -1.16
CA GLY A 89 -2.93 12.90 0.25
C GLY A 89 -3.64 11.75 0.96
N ARG A 90 -4.65 12.08 1.78
CA ARG A 90 -5.50 11.08 2.46
C ARG A 90 -6.45 10.37 1.49
N THR A 91 -6.63 10.89 0.27
CA THR A 91 -7.54 10.32 -0.72
C THR A 91 -6.82 9.27 -1.55
N GLY A 92 -7.28 8.02 -1.46
CA GLY A 92 -6.75 6.92 -2.28
C GLY A 92 -7.05 7.09 -3.78
N TYR A 93 -6.36 6.30 -4.61
CA TYR A 93 -6.48 6.33 -6.07
C TYR A 93 -7.90 6.00 -6.55
N ALA A 94 -8.57 5.02 -5.95
CA ALA A 94 -9.95 4.66 -6.31
C ALA A 94 -10.96 5.77 -5.98
N ALA A 95 -10.77 6.47 -4.86
CA ALA A 95 -11.61 7.62 -4.52
C ALA A 95 -11.33 8.81 -5.46
N ARG A 96 -10.07 9.01 -5.87
CA ARG A 96 -9.70 10.03 -6.86
C ARG A 96 -10.29 9.74 -8.23
N ALA A 97 -10.18 8.50 -8.70
CA ALA A 97 -10.81 8.03 -9.93
C ALA A 97 -12.31 8.33 -9.96
N ARG A 98 -13.02 8.02 -8.87
CA ARG A 98 -14.46 8.29 -8.77
C ARG A 98 -14.79 9.78 -8.87
N MET A 99 -14.04 10.64 -8.19
CA MET A 99 -14.26 12.09 -8.25
C MET A 99 -13.97 12.67 -9.65
N LEU A 100 -12.92 12.19 -10.32
CA LEU A 100 -12.60 12.61 -11.69
C LEU A 100 -13.66 12.15 -12.70
N ALA A 101 -14.18 10.93 -12.53
CA ALA A 101 -15.29 10.42 -13.34
C ALA A 101 -16.57 11.26 -13.12
N GLU A 102 -16.92 11.54 -11.85
CA GLU A 102 -18.04 12.42 -11.47
C GLU A 102 -17.90 13.83 -12.09
N GLU A 103 -16.70 14.43 -12.06
CA GLU A 103 -16.42 15.76 -12.64
C GLU A 103 -16.57 15.78 -14.17
N ARG A 104 -16.23 14.68 -14.85
CA ARG A 104 -16.40 14.53 -16.31
C ARG A 104 -17.86 14.24 -16.70
N GLY A 105 -18.69 13.82 -15.76
CA GLY A 105 -20.00 13.24 -16.04
C GLY A 105 -19.92 11.84 -16.68
N ASP A 106 -18.81 11.14 -16.47
CA ASP A 106 -18.56 9.79 -16.98
C ASP A 106 -18.61 8.76 -15.84
N SER A 107 -18.89 7.50 -16.18
CA SER A 107 -18.83 6.37 -15.27
C SER A 107 -17.46 5.67 -15.29
N GLU A 108 -16.66 5.86 -16.34
CA GLU A 108 -15.38 5.18 -16.50
C GLU A 108 -14.20 5.94 -15.85
N THR A 109 -13.29 5.18 -15.23
CA THR A 109 -12.07 5.72 -14.63
C THR A 109 -10.99 5.93 -15.68
N ASP A 110 -10.48 7.15 -15.83
CA ASP A 110 -9.29 7.44 -16.66
C ASP A 110 -8.01 7.24 -15.85
N LEU A 111 -7.28 6.15 -16.12
CA LEU A 111 -6.04 5.80 -15.41
C LEU A 111 -4.92 6.83 -15.64
N LEU A 112 -4.86 7.41 -16.83
CA LEU A 112 -3.85 8.39 -17.19
C LEU A 112 -4.08 9.70 -16.43
N GLU A 113 -5.33 10.13 -16.29
CA GLU A 113 -5.68 11.31 -15.52
C GLU A 113 -5.42 11.12 -14.02
N VAL A 114 -5.73 9.95 -13.48
CA VAL A 114 -5.40 9.60 -12.09
C VAL A 114 -3.88 9.64 -11.86
N LEU A 115 -3.09 9.15 -12.81
CA LEU A 115 -1.62 9.25 -12.75
C LEU A 115 -1.17 10.71 -12.71
N VAL A 116 -1.65 11.54 -13.65
CA VAL A 116 -1.33 12.97 -13.73
C VAL A 116 -1.68 13.67 -12.41
N TYR A 117 -2.89 13.46 -11.89
CA TYR A 117 -3.30 14.07 -10.62
C TYR A 117 -2.38 13.67 -9.47
N ALA A 118 -2.05 12.38 -9.38
CA ALA A 118 -1.28 11.85 -8.27
C ALA A 118 0.22 12.19 -8.36
N LYS A 119 0.75 12.41 -9.57
CA LYS A 119 2.20 12.47 -9.83
C LYS A 119 2.69 13.77 -10.44
N ARG A 120 1.81 14.65 -10.91
CA ARG A 120 2.18 15.94 -11.49
C ARG A 120 2.08 17.05 -10.44
N ARG A 121 3.10 17.91 -10.43
CA ARG A 121 3.16 19.11 -9.60
C ARG A 121 2.36 20.26 -10.26
N PRO A 122 2.01 21.32 -9.50
CA PRO A 122 1.31 22.47 -10.07
C PRO A 122 2.15 23.24 -11.10
N ASP A 123 3.48 23.13 -11.03
CA ASP A 123 4.42 23.66 -12.01
C ASP A 123 4.46 22.85 -13.33
N GLY A 124 3.69 21.76 -13.42
CA GLY A 124 3.62 20.89 -14.60
C GLY A 124 4.66 19.75 -14.64
N THR A 125 5.63 19.73 -13.72
CA THR A 125 6.66 18.68 -13.67
C THR A 125 6.18 17.42 -12.96
N PHE A 126 6.72 16.26 -13.32
CA PHE A 126 6.42 15.00 -12.65
C PHE A 126 7.28 14.79 -11.40
N MET A 127 6.75 14.05 -10.42
CA MET A 127 7.46 13.73 -9.17
C MET A 127 8.49 12.61 -9.33
N ASP A 128 8.34 11.74 -10.32
CA ASP A 128 9.27 10.66 -10.64
C ASP A 128 9.36 10.45 -12.15
N GLU A 129 10.58 10.21 -12.62
CA GLU A 129 10.95 9.99 -14.03
C GLU A 129 10.11 8.89 -14.67
N ASP A 130 9.92 7.76 -13.98
CA ASP A 130 9.13 6.65 -14.52
C ASP A 130 7.65 7.03 -14.79
N SER A 131 7.06 7.92 -14.00
CA SER A 131 5.68 8.38 -14.22
C SER A 131 5.60 9.35 -15.39
N GLU A 132 6.67 10.13 -15.61
CA GLU A 132 6.81 11.02 -16.77
C GLU A 132 6.99 10.22 -18.06
N GLU A 133 7.88 9.23 -18.06
CA GLU A 133 8.10 8.32 -19.19
C GLU A 133 6.81 7.60 -19.58
N LEU A 134 6.07 7.08 -18.59
CA LEU A 134 4.79 6.42 -18.84
C LEU A 134 3.76 7.38 -19.43
N TYR A 135 3.65 8.59 -18.87
CA TYR A 135 2.75 9.62 -19.40
C TYR A 135 3.10 9.96 -20.84
N ASN A 136 4.38 10.22 -21.14
CA ASN A 136 4.85 10.57 -22.47
C ASN A 136 4.60 9.44 -23.47
N THR A 137 4.87 8.19 -23.09
CA THR A 137 4.65 7.02 -23.95
C THR A 137 3.17 6.89 -24.33
N VAL A 138 2.27 6.94 -23.35
CA VAL A 138 0.82 6.84 -23.59
C VAL A 138 0.34 8.04 -24.40
N HIS A 139 0.85 9.24 -24.12
CA HIS A 139 0.47 10.45 -24.84
C HIS A 139 0.92 10.43 -26.31
N SER A 140 2.13 9.97 -26.61
CA SER A 140 2.62 9.78 -27.98
C SER A 140 1.76 8.77 -28.76
N GLN A 141 1.41 7.63 -28.15
CA GLN A 141 0.53 6.64 -28.77
C GLN A 141 -0.86 7.22 -29.07
N LEU A 142 -1.42 8.02 -28.16
CA LEU A 142 -2.70 8.70 -28.38
C LEU A 142 -2.62 9.71 -29.54
N GLN A 143 -1.51 10.44 -29.65
CA GLN A 143 -1.29 11.40 -30.73
C GLN A 143 -1.15 10.71 -32.09
N GLU A 144 -0.44 9.58 -32.15
CA GLU A 144 -0.34 8.78 -33.38
C GLU A 144 -1.72 8.25 -33.82
N LEU A 145 -2.55 7.78 -32.88
CA LEU A 145 -3.92 7.32 -33.17
C LEU A 145 -4.83 8.44 -33.67
N SER A 146 -4.65 9.68 -33.19
CA SER A 146 -5.44 10.82 -33.62
C SER A 146 -4.99 11.42 -34.97
N GLN A 147 -3.78 11.10 -35.43
CA GLN A 147 -3.22 11.56 -36.71
C GLN A 147 -3.51 10.61 -37.88
N ASN A 148 -4.05 9.42 -37.63
CA ASN A 148 -4.62 8.61 -38.70
C ASN A 148 -5.89 9.32 -39.20
N ASP A 149 -5.91 9.72 -40.49
CA ASP A 149 -6.89 10.57 -41.20
C ASP A 149 -8.36 10.07 -41.23
N ASP A 150 -8.76 9.20 -40.29
CA ASP A 150 -10.12 8.71 -40.15
C ASP A 150 -10.86 9.47 -39.03
N PRO A 151 -11.94 10.22 -39.32
CA PRO A 151 -12.70 10.96 -38.30
C PRO A 151 -13.27 10.04 -37.20
N GLU A 152 -13.48 8.76 -37.49
CA GLU A 152 -13.90 7.75 -36.49
C GLU A 152 -12.74 7.33 -35.57
N SER A 153 -11.50 7.31 -36.10
CA SER A 153 -10.27 7.02 -35.33
C SER A 153 -9.94 8.13 -34.32
N SER A 154 -10.17 9.39 -34.68
CA SER A 154 -9.89 10.54 -33.80
C SER A 154 -10.83 10.59 -32.58
N ALA A 155 -12.12 10.33 -32.78
CA ALA A 155 -13.08 10.23 -31.67
C ALA A 155 -12.77 9.03 -30.76
N SER A 156 -12.41 7.89 -31.35
CA SER A 156 -12.02 6.67 -30.64
C SER A 156 -10.74 6.84 -29.81
N ALA A 157 -9.74 7.55 -30.33
CA ALA A 157 -8.49 7.83 -29.61
C ALA A 157 -8.71 8.65 -28.32
N SER A 158 -9.77 9.46 -28.26
CA SER A 158 -10.10 10.25 -27.07
C SER A 158 -10.84 9.46 -25.98
N SER A 159 -11.32 8.25 -26.29
CA SER A 159 -12.10 7.40 -25.39
C SER A 159 -11.29 6.94 -24.18
N VAL A 160 -11.92 6.95 -23.00
CA VAL A 160 -11.32 6.49 -21.73
C VAL A 160 -10.87 5.03 -21.83
N ALA A 161 -11.65 4.17 -22.49
CA ALA A 161 -11.29 2.78 -22.71
C ALA A 161 -9.98 2.61 -23.50
N VAL A 162 -9.76 3.42 -24.54
CA VAL A 162 -8.52 3.37 -25.36
C VAL A 162 -7.33 3.86 -24.54
N LYS A 163 -7.48 4.96 -23.81
CA LYS A 163 -6.42 5.47 -22.91
C LYS A 163 -6.04 4.44 -21.85
N ASN A 164 -7.03 3.79 -21.23
CA ASN A 164 -6.79 2.76 -20.21
C ASN A 164 -6.06 1.55 -20.78
N LYS A 165 -6.44 1.10 -21.99
CA LYS A 165 -5.76 0.00 -22.67
C LYS A 165 -4.28 0.34 -22.93
N LEU A 166 -4.01 1.49 -23.54
CA LEU A 166 -2.64 1.95 -23.80
C LEU A 166 -1.84 2.11 -22.50
N PHE A 167 -2.47 2.63 -21.44
CA PHE A 167 -1.85 2.73 -20.13
C PHE A 167 -1.46 1.36 -19.58
N ILE A 168 -2.36 0.37 -19.62
CA ILE A 168 -2.12 -0.99 -19.09
C ILE A 168 -1.02 -1.72 -19.88
N GLU A 169 -0.95 -1.48 -21.18
CA GLU A 169 0.06 -2.06 -22.08
C GLU A 169 1.44 -1.41 -21.89
N SER A 170 1.50 -0.08 -21.73
CA SER A 170 2.74 0.68 -21.61
C SER A 170 3.30 0.72 -20.17
N ALA A 171 2.46 0.51 -19.16
CA ALA A 171 2.89 0.63 -17.76
C ALA A 171 3.77 -0.55 -17.30
N PRO A 172 4.92 -0.27 -16.64
CA PRO A 172 5.80 -1.32 -16.16
C PRO A 172 5.13 -2.14 -15.04
N ARG A 173 5.40 -3.45 -15.05
CA ARG A 173 4.86 -4.39 -14.06
C ARG A 173 5.93 -4.84 -13.07
N ARG A 174 5.58 -4.86 -11.79
CA ARG A 174 6.44 -5.42 -10.72
C ARG A 174 5.65 -6.41 -9.89
N LYS A 175 6.08 -7.68 -9.91
CA LYS A 175 5.36 -8.80 -9.26
C LYS A 175 3.88 -8.88 -9.70
N GLY A 176 3.64 -8.76 -11.01
CA GLY A 176 2.30 -8.78 -11.61
C GLY A 176 1.49 -7.48 -11.49
N LYS A 177 1.88 -6.56 -10.59
CA LYS A 177 1.15 -5.31 -10.36
C LYS A 177 1.60 -4.21 -11.32
N ILE A 178 0.64 -3.48 -11.86
CA ILE A 178 0.85 -2.35 -12.76
C ILE A 178 1.26 -1.13 -11.93
N ARG A 179 2.33 -0.45 -12.35
CA ARG A 179 2.78 0.78 -11.68
C ARG A 179 1.77 1.91 -11.88
N GLY A 180 1.65 2.79 -10.89
CA GLY A 180 0.87 4.02 -11.02
C GLY A 180 -0.63 3.88 -10.76
N VAL A 181 -1.13 2.66 -10.54
CA VAL A 181 -2.58 2.43 -10.41
C VAL A 181 -3.08 2.36 -8.95
N GLY A 182 -2.19 2.05 -8.00
CA GLY A 182 -2.53 2.04 -6.58
C GLY A 182 -3.67 1.07 -6.24
N SER A 183 -4.71 1.58 -5.56
CA SER A 183 -5.87 0.77 -5.13
C SER A 183 -6.76 0.28 -6.28
N LEU A 184 -6.63 0.87 -7.48
CA LEU A 184 -7.38 0.48 -8.67
C LEU A 184 -6.89 -0.85 -9.28
N GLN A 185 -5.76 -1.39 -8.82
CA GLN A 185 -5.23 -2.67 -9.29
C GLN A 185 -6.29 -3.78 -9.26
N SER A 186 -7.09 -3.83 -8.19
CA SER A 186 -8.17 -4.80 -8.04
C SER A 186 -9.26 -4.70 -9.10
N GLN A 187 -9.50 -3.50 -9.66
CA GLN A 187 -10.51 -3.28 -10.70
C GLN A 187 -9.97 -3.65 -12.09
N ILE A 188 -8.67 -3.49 -12.30
CA ILE A 188 -7.99 -3.84 -13.57
C ILE A 188 -7.81 -5.34 -13.71
N ASP A 189 -7.42 -6.03 -12.63
CA ASP A 189 -7.20 -7.48 -12.66
C ASP A 189 -8.51 -8.26 -12.92
N ILE A 190 -9.67 -7.63 -12.69
CA ILE A 190 -11.01 -8.16 -13.00
C ILE A 190 -11.39 -7.89 -14.48
N GLY A 191 -10.65 -7.02 -15.17
CA GLY A 191 -10.90 -6.56 -16.55
C GLY A 191 -10.63 -7.55 -17.69
N SER A 192 -10.82 -8.86 -17.48
CA SER A 192 -11.32 -9.73 -18.55
C SER A 192 -12.85 -9.70 -18.66
N GLY A 193 -13.54 -8.92 -17.82
CA GLY A 193 -14.96 -8.66 -17.91
C GLY A 193 -15.36 -7.64 -16.85
N TYR A 194 -15.92 -6.50 -17.28
CA TYR A 194 -16.45 -5.50 -16.36
C TYR A 194 -17.54 -6.11 -15.46
N VAL A 195 -17.71 -5.46 -14.31
CA VAL A 195 -18.67 -5.71 -13.22
C VAL A 195 -18.20 -6.74 -12.19
N SER A 196 -17.85 -6.22 -11.00
CA SER A 196 -18.50 -6.75 -9.81
C SER A 196 -18.92 -5.60 -8.92
N SER A 197 -20.24 -5.42 -8.91
CA SER A 197 -21.02 -4.73 -7.90
C SER A 197 -20.55 -5.07 -6.49
N SER A 198 -20.65 -4.07 -5.62
CA SER A 198 -20.46 -4.10 -4.17
C SER A 198 -20.85 -5.44 -3.55
N THR A 199 -19.87 -6.24 -3.16
CA THR A 199 -20.11 -7.34 -2.22
C THR A 199 -20.00 -6.78 -0.81
N SER A 200 -21.17 -6.56 -0.21
CA SER A 200 -21.34 -6.41 1.23
C SER A 200 -20.56 -7.52 1.94
N ARG A 201 -19.68 -7.16 2.88
CA ARG A 201 -19.03 -8.15 3.75
C ARG A 201 -20.08 -8.69 4.70
N GLN A 202 -20.74 -9.79 4.33
CA GLN A 202 -21.31 -10.67 5.34
C GLN A 202 -20.16 -11.48 5.95
N LEU A 203 -20.04 -11.38 7.27
CA LEU A 203 -19.20 -12.25 8.08
C LEU A 203 -19.76 -13.68 8.02
N PRO A 204 -18.91 -14.72 7.98
CA PRO A 204 -19.39 -16.09 8.13
C PRO A 204 -19.95 -16.33 9.54
N ASP A 205 -21.09 -17.01 9.59
CA ASP A 205 -21.77 -17.47 10.80
C ASP A 205 -20.89 -18.55 11.48
N PRO A 206 -20.53 -18.42 12.76
CA PRO A 206 -19.61 -19.34 13.44
C PRO A 206 -20.24 -20.68 13.86
N TYR A 207 -21.30 -21.15 13.21
CA TYR A 207 -21.97 -22.42 13.56
C TYR A 207 -22.27 -23.35 12.37
N GLU A 208 -21.29 -23.55 11.48
CA GLU A 208 -21.18 -24.76 10.66
C GLU A 208 -19.78 -25.40 10.79
#